data_AF-A0A671LR89-F1
#
_entry.id   AF-A0A671LR89-F1
#
_cell.length_a   1.000
_cell.length_b   1.000
_cell.length_c   1.000
_cell.angle_alpha   90.00
_cell.angle_beta   90.00
_cell.angle_gamma   90.00
#
_symmetry.space_group_name_H-M   'P 1'
#
loop_
_entity.id
_entity.type
_entity.pdbx_description
1 polymer ?
#
loop_
_entity_poly.entity_id
_entity_poly.type
_entity_poly.pdbx_seq_one_letter_code
_entity_poly.pdbx_strand_id
1 'polypeptide(L)'
;MLLLDVIQAGGGFILIEDTVQCSGRGLLGCFINAALKRGEDVHVLGFESPETEVCAGLDSSCMQRLHFHKGFPDPLGWTRRSSFTVERFASQHITQIIKDTQHAKAAVLVADSLSMVLRHHDPVVFCQTLQELRKGGVIKTIIGLLHSDLHQQGIVGIVCHLASTVISVAPADNERHSVAKTTRRTKSGKVMQEEEYFSVSVDATLSVQAKPRQPGHAQKERDVSEADPTSNLTFNLRLSEEERKAKQKVALPFVFSQEKKSALLKPTPGSGRIVYEPDANDDFDEEDPDDDLDV
;
A
#
# COMPACT_ATOMS: atom_id res chain seq x y z
N MET A 1 -7.67 -9.55 -11.79
CA MET A 1 -6.21 -9.67 -11.81
C MET A 1 -5.65 -8.38 -11.30
N LEU A 2 -5.39 -8.31 -10.00
CA LEU A 2 -5.09 -7.08 -9.28
C LEU A 2 -3.91 -6.31 -9.88
N LEU A 3 -2.89 -7.00 -10.38
CA LEU A 3 -1.73 -6.39 -11.02
C LEU A 3 -2.11 -5.60 -12.28
N LEU A 4 -2.95 -6.19 -13.13
CA LEU A 4 -3.40 -5.53 -14.36
C LEU A 4 -4.28 -4.32 -14.03
N ASP A 5 -5.16 -4.45 -13.03
CA ASP A 5 -6.02 -3.37 -12.56
C ASP A 5 -5.20 -2.19 -12.01
N VAL A 6 -4.13 -2.47 -11.26
CA VAL A 6 -3.21 -1.44 -10.73
C VAL A 6 -2.49 -0.70 -11.86
N ILE A 7 -2.00 -1.42 -12.87
CA ILE A 7 -1.31 -0.83 -14.04
C ILE A 7 -2.24 0.07 -14.83
N GLN A 8 -3.50 -0.33 -14.98
CA GLN A 8 -4.50 0.41 -15.74
C GLN A 8 -5.04 1.63 -14.99
N ALA A 9 -5.36 1.50 -13.70
CA ALA A 9 -5.98 2.58 -12.94
C ALA A 9 -4.98 3.69 -12.55
N GLY A 10 -3.75 3.31 -12.21
CA GLY A 10 -2.77 4.22 -11.62
C GLY A 10 -3.24 4.86 -10.30
N GLY A 11 -2.48 5.84 -9.83
CA GLY A 11 -2.82 6.66 -8.66
C GLY A 11 -2.10 6.29 -7.38
N GLY A 12 -1.80 7.32 -6.57
CA GLY A 12 -1.12 7.16 -5.30
C GLY A 12 0.39 6.91 -5.46
N PHE A 13 0.97 6.19 -4.51
CA PHE A 13 2.37 5.78 -4.55
C PHE A 13 2.44 4.27 -4.79
N ILE A 14 2.98 3.88 -5.93
CA ILE A 14 3.16 2.49 -6.35
C ILE A 14 4.65 2.17 -6.21
N LEU A 15 4.96 1.17 -5.40
CA LEU A 15 6.30 0.68 -5.17
C LEU A 15 6.44 -0.68 -5.86
N ILE A 16 7.45 -0.80 -6.73
CA ILE A 16 7.89 -2.09 -7.27
C ILE A 16 9.11 -2.49 -6.44
N GLU A 17 9.01 -3.59 -5.73
CA GLU A 17 10.10 -4.17 -4.96
C GLU A 17 10.68 -5.34 -5.76
N ASP A 18 11.98 -5.31 -6.00
CA ASP A 18 12.69 -6.35 -6.73
C ASP A 18 13.99 -6.73 -6.01
N THR A 19 14.69 -7.72 -6.57
CA THR A 19 15.98 -8.18 -6.05
C THR A 19 16.92 -8.48 -7.21
N VAL A 20 18.20 -8.72 -6.91
CA VAL A 20 19.18 -9.18 -7.91
C VAL A 20 18.74 -10.47 -8.64
N GLN A 21 17.89 -11.30 -8.02
CA GLN A 21 17.42 -12.55 -8.62
C GLN A 21 16.31 -12.34 -9.65
N CYS A 22 15.53 -11.26 -9.52
CA CYS A 22 14.41 -10.99 -10.40
C CYS A 22 14.18 -9.48 -10.48
N SER A 23 14.41 -8.89 -11.67
CA SER A 23 14.33 -7.44 -11.87
C SER A 23 12.90 -6.96 -12.11
N GLY A 24 12.54 -5.86 -11.46
CA GLY A 24 11.26 -5.16 -11.64
C GLY A 24 11.26 -4.15 -12.80
N ARG A 25 12.39 -3.97 -13.50
CA ARG A 25 12.52 -2.96 -14.59
C ARG A 25 11.56 -3.20 -15.75
N GLY A 26 11.35 -4.45 -16.14
CA GLY A 26 10.37 -4.79 -17.18
C GLY A 26 8.95 -4.35 -16.79
N LEU A 27 8.57 -4.59 -15.54
CA LEU A 27 7.28 -4.17 -15.00
C LEU A 27 7.17 -2.64 -14.93
N LEU A 28 8.24 -1.95 -14.54
CA LEU A 28 8.33 -0.49 -14.56
C LEU A 28 8.07 0.05 -15.97
N GLY A 29 8.67 -0.57 -16.99
CA GLY A 29 8.42 -0.28 -18.40
C GLY A 29 6.94 -0.42 -18.78
N CYS A 30 6.27 -1.47 -18.32
CA CYS A 30 4.83 -1.65 -18.52
C CYS A 30 3.99 -0.52 -17.90
N PHE A 31 4.35 -0.05 -16.71
CA PHE A 31 3.69 1.09 -16.07
C PHE A 31 3.86 2.39 -16.86
N ILE A 32 5.07 2.66 -17.34
CA ILE A 32 5.37 3.81 -18.20
C ILE A 32 4.53 3.73 -19.48
N ASN A 33 4.55 2.58 -20.16
CA ASN A 33 3.79 2.36 -21.39
C ASN A 33 2.28 2.53 -21.18
N ALA A 34 1.73 2.01 -20.08
CA ALA A 34 0.32 2.16 -19.73
C ALA A 34 -0.06 3.63 -19.45
N ALA A 35 0.79 4.38 -18.74
CA ALA A 35 0.56 5.80 -18.48
C ALA A 35 0.59 6.64 -19.77
N LEU A 36 1.54 6.35 -20.66
CA LEU A 36 1.64 7.00 -21.96
C LEU A 36 0.40 6.73 -22.82
N LYS A 37 -0.06 5.47 -22.90
CA LYS A 37 -1.28 5.07 -23.61
C LYS A 37 -2.55 5.73 -23.06
N ARG A 38 -2.58 6.08 -21.77
CA ARG A 38 -3.69 6.84 -21.15
C ARG A 38 -3.70 8.32 -21.50
N GLY A 39 -2.69 8.82 -22.22
CA GLY A 39 -2.57 10.24 -22.41
C GLY A 39 -2.21 10.95 -21.10
N GLU A 40 -1.29 10.41 -20.29
CA GLU A 40 -0.68 11.08 -19.13
C GLU A 40 0.76 11.54 -19.44
N ASP A 41 1.20 12.67 -18.88
CA ASP A 41 2.58 13.15 -19.03
C ASP A 41 3.44 12.42 -18.00
N VAL A 42 4.52 11.78 -18.47
CA VAL A 42 5.35 10.87 -17.66
C VAL A 42 6.73 11.47 -17.51
N HIS A 43 7.13 11.77 -16.27
CA HIS A 43 8.48 12.22 -15.95
C HIS A 43 9.28 11.08 -15.33
N VAL A 44 10.35 10.66 -15.99
CA VAL A 44 11.23 9.59 -15.50
C VAL A 44 12.51 10.20 -14.94
N LEU A 45 12.77 9.97 -13.65
CA LEU A 45 14.05 10.23 -13.01
C LEU A 45 14.91 8.97 -13.23
N GLY A 46 15.89 9.08 -14.14
CA GLY A 46 16.76 7.96 -14.52
C GLY A 46 18.12 8.02 -13.81
N PHE A 47 18.32 7.23 -12.77
CA PHE A 47 19.53 7.13 -11.96
C PHE A 47 20.38 5.88 -12.26
N GLU A 48 19.78 4.80 -12.78
CA GLU A 48 20.47 3.53 -13.02
C GLU A 48 20.43 3.07 -14.47
N SER A 49 19.38 3.43 -15.22
CA SER A 49 19.23 3.04 -16.62
C SER A 49 19.38 4.25 -17.54
N PRO A 50 20.08 4.10 -18.70
CA PRO A 50 20.07 5.12 -19.72
C PRO A 50 18.68 5.25 -20.36
N GLU A 51 18.38 6.43 -20.90
CA GLU A 51 17.13 6.72 -21.61
C GLU A 51 16.82 5.69 -22.71
N THR A 52 17.85 5.22 -23.43
CA THR A 52 17.71 4.23 -24.50
C THR A 52 17.15 2.89 -24.02
N GLU A 53 17.46 2.48 -22.78
CA GLU A 53 16.97 1.23 -22.19
C GLU A 53 15.53 1.38 -21.73
N VAL A 54 15.21 2.51 -21.09
CA VAL A 54 13.83 2.79 -20.62
C VAL A 54 12.88 3.01 -21.79
N CYS A 55 13.35 3.60 -22.88
CA CYS A 55 12.58 3.80 -24.11
C CYS A 55 12.52 2.54 -24.99
N ALA A 56 13.32 1.51 -24.71
CA ALA A 56 13.26 0.26 -25.46
C ALA A 56 11.89 -0.41 -25.28
N GLY A 57 11.16 -0.58 -26.38
CA GLY A 57 9.84 -1.21 -26.38
C GLY A 57 8.67 -0.27 -26.15
N LEU A 58 8.90 1.01 -25.85
CA LEU A 58 7.83 2.01 -25.78
C LEU A 58 7.38 2.45 -27.18
N ASP A 59 6.11 2.79 -27.33
CA ASP A 59 5.56 3.27 -28.59
C ASP A 59 6.08 4.68 -28.92
N SER A 60 6.77 4.80 -30.06
CA SER A 60 7.30 6.06 -30.59
C SER A 60 6.25 7.17 -30.70
N SER A 61 4.97 6.82 -30.91
CA SER A 61 3.88 7.80 -31.01
C SER A 61 3.62 8.57 -29.71
N CYS A 62 3.95 7.98 -28.56
CA CYS A 62 3.69 8.54 -27.24
C CYS A 62 4.89 9.30 -26.64
N MET A 63 6.04 9.30 -27.33
CA MET A 63 7.30 9.85 -26.80
C MET A 63 7.27 11.35 -26.53
N GLN A 64 6.37 12.10 -27.19
CA GLN A 64 6.24 13.55 -26.97
C GLN A 64 5.87 13.92 -25.52
N ARG A 65 5.33 12.95 -24.77
CA ARG A 65 4.81 13.12 -23.40
C ARG A 65 5.65 12.39 -22.36
N LEU A 66 6.76 11.80 -22.81
CA LEU A 66 7.78 11.21 -21.97
C LEU A 66 8.90 12.24 -21.76
N HIS A 67 9.16 12.58 -20.52
CA HIS A 67 10.20 13.53 -20.13
C HIS A 67 11.24 12.81 -19.30
N PHE A 68 12.39 12.52 -19.92
CA PHE A 68 13.47 11.80 -19.27
C PHE A 68 14.47 12.76 -18.62
N HIS A 69 14.68 12.61 -17.32
CA HIS A 69 15.62 13.41 -16.53
C HIS A 69 16.86 12.57 -16.24
N LYS A 70 17.94 12.88 -16.95
CA LYS A 70 19.19 12.11 -16.95
C LYS A 70 19.96 12.38 -15.67
N GLY A 71 19.99 11.40 -14.77
CA GLY A 71 20.90 11.35 -13.61
C GLY A 71 21.97 10.27 -13.72
N PHE A 72 21.71 9.18 -14.44
CA PHE A 72 22.62 8.03 -14.57
C PHE A 72 24.07 8.36 -14.95
N PRO A 73 24.37 9.24 -15.93
CA PRO A 73 25.76 9.51 -16.32
C PRO A 73 26.58 10.23 -15.24
N ASP A 74 25.90 10.93 -14.34
CA ASP A 74 26.53 11.77 -13.31
C ASP A 74 25.53 12.02 -12.16
N PRO A 75 25.25 11.01 -11.32
CA PRO A 75 24.18 11.08 -10.31
C PRO A 75 24.50 12.11 -9.22
N LEU A 76 25.78 12.41 -9.00
CA LEU A 76 26.27 13.39 -8.03
C LEU A 76 26.60 14.76 -8.65
N GLY A 77 26.43 14.94 -9.96
CA GLY A 77 26.64 16.22 -10.62
C GLY A 77 28.10 16.71 -10.67
N TRP A 78 29.08 15.83 -10.48
CA TRP A 78 30.51 16.19 -10.46
C TRP A 78 31.02 16.64 -11.83
N THR A 79 30.46 16.07 -12.90
CA THR A 79 30.86 16.36 -14.28
C THR A 79 29.92 17.35 -14.99
N ARG A 80 28.81 17.73 -14.35
CA ARG A 80 27.74 18.60 -14.89
C ARG A 80 27.12 18.08 -16.19
N ARG A 81 27.12 16.75 -16.37
CA ARG A 81 26.57 16.08 -17.57
C ARG A 81 25.12 15.63 -17.42
N SER A 82 24.59 15.66 -16.20
CA SER A 82 23.22 15.24 -15.86
C SER A 82 22.26 16.42 -15.82
N SER A 83 21.03 16.23 -16.32
CA SER A 83 19.95 17.22 -16.19
C SER A 83 19.31 17.19 -14.80
N PHE A 84 19.48 16.08 -14.08
CA PHE A 84 18.96 15.88 -12.73
C PHE A 84 19.95 15.09 -11.89
N THR A 85 20.13 15.45 -10.62
CA THR A 85 21.04 14.75 -9.70
C THR A 85 20.27 14.18 -8.53
N VAL A 86 20.85 13.20 -7.85
CA VAL A 86 20.22 12.57 -6.69
C VAL A 86 19.92 13.61 -5.60
N GLU A 87 20.84 14.54 -5.34
CA GLU A 87 20.65 15.65 -4.38
C GLU A 87 19.47 16.58 -4.71
N ARG A 88 19.01 16.58 -5.96
CA ARG A 88 17.83 17.35 -6.37
C ARG A 88 16.52 16.60 -6.16
N PHE A 89 16.55 15.39 -5.58
CA PHE A 89 15.35 14.67 -5.16
C PHE A 89 14.70 15.37 -3.95
N ALA A 90 14.03 16.47 -4.24
CA ALA A 90 13.31 17.30 -3.28
C ALA A 90 12.00 17.76 -3.91
N SER A 91 10.98 17.97 -3.07
CA SER A 91 9.62 18.28 -3.52
C SER A 91 9.57 19.52 -4.40
N GLN A 92 10.32 20.56 -4.02
CA GLN A 92 10.40 21.85 -4.73
C GLN A 92 10.98 21.69 -6.13
N HIS A 93 12.13 21.02 -6.27
CA HIS A 93 12.81 20.83 -7.56
C HIS A 93 11.98 19.96 -8.50
N ILE A 94 11.46 18.84 -8.01
CA ILE A 94 10.64 17.93 -8.82
C ILE A 94 9.36 18.66 -9.27
N THR A 95 8.71 19.40 -8.37
CA THR A 95 7.51 20.17 -8.71
C THR A 95 7.80 21.26 -9.74
N GLN A 96 8.95 21.92 -9.65
CA GLN A 96 9.38 22.95 -10.61
C GLN A 96 9.54 22.35 -12.01
N ILE A 97 10.28 21.25 -12.11
CA ILE A 97 10.52 20.56 -13.39
C ILE A 97 9.22 20.13 -14.05
N ILE A 98 8.26 19.62 -13.28
CA ILE A 98 6.96 19.21 -13.81
C ILE A 98 6.16 20.45 -14.28
N LYS A 99 6.17 21.55 -13.52
CA LYS A 99 5.50 22.80 -13.90
C LYS A 99 6.09 23.42 -15.17
N ASP A 100 7.41 23.41 -15.33
CA ASP A 100 8.10 23.97 -16.50
C ASP A 100 7.75 23.21 -17.78
N THR A 101 7.30 21.96 -17.66
CA THR A 101 6.93 21.10 -18.78
C THR A 101 5.42 21.08 -19.03
N GLN A 102 4.60 21.60 -18.11
CA GLN A 102 3.17 21.31 -18.07
C GLN A 102 2.31 22.06 -19.10
N HIS A 103 1.35 21.31 -19.66
CA HIS A 103 0.07 21.79 -20.17
C HIS A 103 -1.07 21.13 -19.36
N ALA A 104 -1.66 21.88 -18.43
CA ALA A 104 -2.97 21.68 -17.75
C ALA A 104 -3.32 20.38 -16.98
N LYS A 105 -2.64 19.22 -17.08
CA LYS A 105 -3.05 17.97 -16.39
C LYS A 105 -2.00 17.44 -15.38
N ALA A 106 -2.47 16.73 -14.34
CA ALA A 106 -1.61 16.13 -13.31
C ALA A 106 -0.71 15.01 -13.89
N ALA A 107 0.57 15.00 -13.51
CA ALA A 107 1.60 14.17 -14.12
C ALA A 107 1.86 12.85 -13.38
N VAL A 108 2.51 11.89 -14.05
CA VAL A 108 3.05 10.65 -13.47
C VAL A 108 4.55 10.81 -13.25
N LEU A 109 5.00 10.67 -12.01
CA LEU A 109 6.41 10.66 -11.67
C LEU A 109 6.90 9.22 -11.56
N VAL A 110 7.99 8.91 -12.24
CA VAL A 110 8.64 7.60 -12.22
C VAL A 110 10.08 7.77 -11.74
N ALA A 111 10.51 6.98 -10.76
CA ALA A 111 11.91 6.88 -10.35
C ALA A 111 12.40 5.46 -10.67
N ASP A 112 13.38 5.36 -11.57
CA ASP A 112 13.92 4.06 -12.02
C ASP A 112 14.67 3.31 -10.91
N SER A 113 15.18 4.02 -9.91
CA SER A 113 15.79 3.47 -8.70
C SER A 113 15.63 4.43 -7.51
N LEU A 114 14.71 4.09 -6.62
CA LEU A 114 14.61 4.70 -5.30
C LEU A 114 15.79 4.29 -4.41
N SER A 115 16.45 3.17 -4.71
CA SER A 115 17.64 2.72 -3.99
C SER A 115 18.80 3.70 -4.12
N MET A 116 18.98 4.30 -5.30
CA MET A 116 19.96 5.37 -5.50
C MET A 116 19.62 6.62 -4.67
N VAL A 117 18.34 6.97 -4.56
CA VAL A 117 17.92 8.11 -3.75
C VAL A 117 18.17 7.86 -2.26
N LEU A 118 17.72 6.71 -1.75
CA LEU A 118 17.89 6.28 -0.35
C LEU A 118 19.35 6.13 0.07
N ARG A 119 20.25 5.84 -0.87
CA ARG A 119 21.70 5.80 -0.60
C ARG A 119 22.28 7.16 -0.25
N HIS A 120 21.68 8.24 -0.75
CA HIS A 120 22.22 9.61 -0.65
C HIS A 120 21.34 10.54 0.19
N HIS A 121 20.17 10.09 0.63
CA HIS A 121 19.24 10.85 1.47
C HIS A 121 18.93 10.07 2.74
N ASP A 122 18.73 10.81 3.83
CA ASP A 122 18.19 10.22 5.05
C ASP A 122 16.78 9.66 4.78
N PRO A 123 16.44 8.45 5.27
CA PRO A 123 15.12 7.84 5.05
C PRO A 123 13.95 8.72 5.48
N VAL A 124 14.10 9.53 6.53
CA VAL A 124 13.06 10.47 6.98
C VAL A 124 12.84 11.56 5.95
N VAL A 125 13.91 12.16 5.42
CA VAL A 125 13.85 13.19 4.37
C VAL A 125 13.23 12.62 3.09
N PHE A 126 13.60 11.39 2.74
CA PHE A 126 13.01 10.67 1.61
C PHE A 126 11.49 10.50 1.76
N CYS A 127 11.04 9.99 2.91
CA CYS A 127 9.60 9.82 3.18
C CYS A 127 8.85 11.15 3.20
N GLN A 128 9.43 12.20 3.79
CA GLN A 128 8.85 13.56 3.79
C GLN A 128 8.68 14.08 2.36
N THR A 129 9.73 13.94 1.54
CA THR A 129 9.70 14.36 0.13
C THR A 129 8.57 13.66 -0.64
N LEU A 130 8.43 12.34 -0.50
CA LEU A 130 7.35 11.59 -1.15
C LEU A 130 5.96 12.02 -0.66
N GLN A 131 5.80 12.30 0.63
CA GLN A 131 4.54 12.78 1.19
C GLN A 131 4.19 14.18 0.67
N GLU A 132 5.16 15.09 0.59
CA GLU A 132 4.99 16.43 0.05
C GLU A 132 4.60 16.39 -1.43
N LEU A 133 5.28 15.55 -2.23
CA LEU A 133 4.95 15.34 -3.64
C LEU A 133 3.52 14.82 -3.84
N ARG A 134 3.06 13.91 -2.98
CA ARG A 134 1.69 13.39 -3.00
C ARG A 134 0.67 14.49 -2.64
N LYS A 135 0.98 15.35 -1.67
CA LYS A 135 0.08 16.43 -1.21
C LYS A 135 0.05 17.64 -2.15
N GLY A 136 1.12 17.85 -2.92
CA GLY A 136 1.30 19.02 -3.79
C GLY A 136 0.32 19.12 -4.97
N GLY A 137 -0.45 18.06 -5.27
CA GLY A 137 -1.51 18.07 -6.30
C GLY A 137 -1.02 18.08 -7.75
N VAL A 138 0.26 18.39 -7.99
CA VAL A 138 0.88 18.40 -9.32
C VAL A 138 1.08 16.97 -9.87
N ILE A 139 1.31 16.01 -8.97
CA ILE A 139 1.58 14.60 -9.31
C ILE A 139 0.37 13.75 -8.94
N LYS A 140 -0.17 13.03 -9.92
CA LYS A 140 -1.27 12.09 -9.73
C LYS A 140 -0.78 10.75 -9.18
N THR A 141 0.34 10.27 -9.72
CA THR A 141 0.90 8.94 -9.42
C THR A 141 2.41 9.04 -9.29
N ILE A 142 2.95 8.44 -8.24
CA ILE A 142 4.39 8.21 -8.09
C ILE A 142 4.63 6.71 -8.26
N ILE A 143 5.57 6.33 -9.11
CA ILE A 143 5.98 4.95 -9.34
C ILE A 143 7.47 4.87 -9.07
N GLY A 144 7.91 3.96 -8.21
CA GLY A 144 9.32 3.79 -7.90
C GLY A 144 9.74 2.34 -7.83
N LEU A 145 10.92 2.05 -8.35
CA LEU A 145 11.56 0.74 -8.21
C LEU A 145 12.51 0.76 -7.01
N LEU A 146 12.47 -0.27 -6.18
CA LEU A 146 13.31 -0.43 -5.00
C LEU A 146 13.94 -1.83 -5.00
N HIS A 147 15.27 -1.86 -5.11
CA HIS A 147 16.07 -3.05 -4.91
C HIS A 147 16.16 -3.37 -3.42
N SER A 148 15.34 -4.30 -2.92
CA SER A 148 15.20 -4.53 -1.47
C SER A 148 16.42 -5.18 -0.84
N ASP A 149 17.21 -5.90 -1.62
CA ASP A 149 18.49 -6.50 -1.24
C ASP A 149 19.61 -5.48 -0.99
N LEU A 150 19.42 -4.22 -1.40
CA LEU A 150 20.36 -3.12 -1.11
C LEU A 150 20.09 -2.41 0.22
N HIS A 151 18.99 -2.73 0.92
CA HIS A 151 18.56 -2.01 2.12
C HIS A 151 18.29 -2.94 3.30
N GLN A 152 18.33 -2.38 4.51
CA GLN A 152 17.88 -3.09 5.70
C GLN A 152 16.35 -3.27 5.67
N GLN A 153 15.86 -4.40 6.19
CA GLN A 153 14.44 -4.73 6.23
C GLN A 153 13.57 -3.65 6.87
N GLY A 154 14.10 -2.92 7.88
CA GLY A 154 13.40 -1.80 8.50
C GLY A 154 13.11 -0.66 7.53
N ILE A 155 14.09 -0.29 6.69
CA ILE A 155 13.93 0.78 5.69
C ILE A 155 12.96 0.32 4.60
N VAL A 156 13.14 -0.90 4.08
CA VAL A 156 12.21 -1.48 3.08
C VAL A 156 10.79 -1.45 3.63
N GLY A 157 10.60 -1.89 4.88
CA GLY A 157 9.33 -1.84 5.59
C GLY A 157 8.73 -0.43 5.59
N ILE A 158 9.48 0.59 5.99
CA ILE A 158 9.00 1.99 6.03
C ILE A 158 8.52 2.45 4.65
N VAL A 159 9.30 2.19 3.59
CA VAL A 159 8.95 2.59 2.22
C VAL A 159 7.69 1.84 1.74
N CYS A 160 7.58 0.54 2.03
CA CYS A 160 6.39 -0.26 1.74
C CYS A 160 5.13 0.25 2.46
N HIS A 161 5.26 0.73 3.71
CA HIS A 161 4.13 1.29 4.46
C HIS A 161 3.65 2.63 3.90
N LEU A 162 4.56 3.41 3.29
CA LEU A 162 4.23 4.68 2.64
C LEU A 162 3.48 4.48 1.32
N ALA A 163 3.73 3.36 0.64
CA ALA A 163 3.10 3.01 -0.63
C ALA A 163 1.61 2.66 -0.45
N SER A 164 0.78 3.14 -1.38
CA SER A 164 -0.60 2.67 -1.50
C SER A 164 -0.68 1.31 -2.18
N THR A 165 0.28 0.99 -3.03
CA THR A 165 0.42 -0.33 -3.66
C THR A 165 1.87 -0.77 -3.64
N VAL A 166 2.12 -2.00 -3.20
CA VAL A 166 3.44 -2.64 -3.24
C VAL A 166 3.34 -3.85 -4.16
N ILE A 167 4.27 -3.98 -5.09
CA ILE A 167 4.38 -5.13 -5.99
C ILE A 167 5.75 -5.74 -5.79
N SER A 168 5.82 -6.86 -5.08
CA SER A 168 7.07 -7.58 -4.85
C SER A 168 7.26 -8.64 -5.94
N VAL A 169 8.39 -8.58 -6.63
CA VAL A 169 8.72 -9.45 -7.76
C VAL A 169 9.65 -10.56 -7.31
N ALA A 170 9.32 -11.80 -7.67
CA ALA A 170 10.10 -12.99 -7.37
C ALA A 170 10.24 -13.90 -8.60
N PRO A 171 11.34 -14.67 -8.72
CA PRO A 171 11.45 -15.68 -9.77
C PRO A 171 10.38 -16.76 -9.57
N ALA A 172 9.80 -17.27 -10.67
CA ALA A 172 8.97 -18.46 -10.61
C ALA A 172 9.83 -19.71 -10.84
N ASP A 173 9.34 -20.87 -10.37
CA ASP A 173 9.97 -22.16 -10.66
C ASP A 173 10.02 -22.49 -12.17
N ASN A 174 9.13 -21.88 -12.95
CA ASN A 174 9.11 -21.99 -14.41
C ASN A 174 9.88 -20.81 -15.03
N GLU A 175 10.93 -21.09 -15.82
CA GLU A 175 11.83 -20.10 -16.43
C GLU A 175 11.15 -19.01 -17.28
N ARG A 176 9.89 -19.21 -17.67
CA ARG A 176 9.16 -18.32 -18.60
C ARG A 176 8.35 -17.21 -17.93
N HIS A 177 8.14 -17.29 -16.62
CA HIS A 177 7.28 -16.36 -15.89
C HIS A 177 7.95 -15.91 -14.58
N SER A 178 7.57 -14.73 -14.12
CA SER A 178 7.90 -14.23 -12.78
C SER A 178 6.62 -14.16 -11.95
N VAL A 179 6.76 -14.16 -10.63
CA VAL A 179 5.63 -14.01 -9.71
C VAL A 179 5.61 -12.57 -9.19
N ALA A 180 4.44 -11.95 -9.23
CA ALA A 180 4.18 -10.66 -8.61
C ALA A 180 3.21 -10.87 -7.44
N LYS A 181 3.67 -10.50 -6.25
CA LYS A 181 2.81 -10.38 -5.07
C LYS A 181 2.38 -8.92 -4.95
N THR A 182 1.13 -8.65 -5.29
CA THR A 182 0.56 -7.30 -5.27
C THR A 182 -0.22 -7.10 -3.97
N THR A 183 0.16 -6.09 -3.19
CA THR A 183 -0.57 -5.61 -2.01
C THR A 183 -1.10 -4.21 -2.28
N ARG A 184 -2.42 -4.02 -2.25
CA ARG A 184 -3.07 -2.72 -2.47
C ARG A 184 -3.85 -2.29 -1.24
N ARG A 185 -3.67 -1.04 -0.82
CA ARG A 185 -4.39 -0.39 0.28
C ARG A 185 -5.39 0.60 -0.30
N THR A 186 -6.68 0.40 -0.02
CA THR A 186 -7.74 1.30 -0.49
C THR A 186 -7.87 2.52 0.41
N LYS A 187 -8.62 3.54 -0.05
CA LYS A 187 -8.95 4.72 0.76
C LYS A 187 -9.80 4.39 1.99
N SER A 188 -10.55 3.28 1.95
CA SER A 188 -11.33 2.79 3.09
C SER A 188 -10.50 2.01 4.10
N GLY A 189 -9.19 1.86 3.89
CA GLY A 189 -8.30 1.08 4.76
C GLY A 189 -8.29 -0.42 4.46
N LYS A 190 -9.14 -0.92 3.55
CA LYS A 190 -9.14 -2.33 3.14
C LYS A 190 -7.83 -2.67 2.43
N VAL A 191 -7.22 -3.78 2.83
CA VAL A 191 -6.01 -4.34 2.21
C VAL A 191 -6.40 -5.50 1.31
N MET A 192 -6.00 -5.45 0.05
CA MET A 192 -6.17 -6.52 -0.93
C MET A 192 -4.81 -7.11 -1.29
N GLN A 193 -4.71 -8.43 -1.37
CA GLN A 193 -3.48 -9.12 -1.76
C GLN A 193 -3.78 -10.19 -2.80
N GLU A 194 -2.99 -10.22 -3.88
CA GLU A 194 -3.07 -11.24 -4.92
C GLU A 194 -1.66 -11.63 -5.36
N GLU A 195 -1.47 -12.91 -5.66
CA GLU A 195 -0.23 -13.47 -6.19
C GLU A 195 -0.49 -13.97 -7.61
N GLU A 196 0.20 -13.39 -8.58
CA GLU A 196 -0.07 -13.59 -10.00
C GLU A 196 1.22 -13.86 -10.76
N TYR A 197 1.15 -14.73 -11.77
CA TYR A 197 2.26 -14.98 -12.68
C TYR A 197 2.21 -13.93 -13.77
N PHE A 198 3.36 -13.39 -14.14
CA PHE A 198 3.45 -12.43 -15.22
C PHE A 198 4.66 -12.68 -16.11
N SER A 199 4.57 -12.17 -17.34
CA SER A 199 5.71 -12.03 -18.24
C SER A 199 5.60 -10.70 -18.96
N VAL A 200 6.75 -10.10 -19.22
CA VAL A 200 6.87 -8.82 -19.92
C VAL A 200 7.42 -9.09 -21.32
N SER A 201 6.68 -8.68 -22.32
CA SER A 201 7.10 -8.74 -23.72
C SER A 201 8.08 -7.60 -24.05
N VAL A 202 8.79 -7.72 -25.17
CA VAL A 202 9.80 -6.75 -25.64
C VAL A 202 9.19 -5.36 -25.90
N ASP A 203 7.89 -5.28 -26.19
CA ASP A 203 7.11 -4.05 -26.41
C ASP A 203 6.54 -3.43 -25.11
N ALA A 204 7.11 -3.81 -23.97
CA ALA A 204 6.64 -3.41 -22.64
C ALA A 204 5.14 -3.70 -22.43
N THR A 205 4.61 -4.76 -23.04
CA THR A 205 3.26 -5.27 -22.80
C THR A 205 3.29 -6.35 -21.73
N LEU A 206 2.40 -6.23 -20.74
CA LEU A 206 2.27 -7.19 -19.66
C LEU A 206 1.25 -8.28 -19.98
N SER A 207 1.63 -9.54 -19.82
CA SER A 207 0.70 -10.66 -19.78
C SER A 207 0.62 -11.21 -18.36
N VAL A 208 -0.58 -11.24 -17.77
CA VAL A 208 -0.82 -11.74 -16.40
C VAL A 208 -1.63 -13.04 -16.49
N GLN A 209 -1.25 -14.02 -15.68
CA GLN A 209 -1.94 -15.28 -15.51
C GLN A 209 -2.21 -15.48 -14.01
N ALA A 210 -3.44 -15.84 -13.67
CA ALA A 210 -3.77 -16.25 -12.32
C ALA A 210 -2.98 -17.52 -12.00
N LYS A 211 -2.64 -17.70 -10.72
CA LYS A 211 -2.01 -18.93 -10.23
C LYS A 211 -2.77 -20.14 -10.78
N PRO A 212 -2.11 -21.03 -11.56
CA PRO A 212 -2.76 -22.25 -12.00
C PRO A 212 -3.24 -23.00 -10.76
N ARG A 213 -4.55 -23.22 -10.64
CA ARG A 213 -5.08 -24.20 -9.68
C ARG A 213 -4.51 -25.53 -10.13
N GLN A 214 -3.45 -26.01 -9.48
CA GLN A 214 -2.84 -27.28 -9.87
C GLN A 214 -3.89 -28.40 -9.78
N PRO A 215 -4.22 -29.10 -10.89
CA PRO A 215 -5.06 -30.30 -10.86
C PRO A 215 -4.21 -31.49 -10.42
N GLY A 216 -3.67 -31.43 -9.19
CA GLY A 216 -2.71 -32.43 -8.69
C GLY A 216 -2.50 -32.44 -7.19
N HIS A 217 -2.84 -31.36 -6.48
CA HIS A 217 -3.06 -31.43 -5.04
C HIS A 217 -4.56 -31.55 -4.79
N ALA A 218 -5.08 -32.76 -5.01
CA ALA A 218 -6.09 -33.28 -4.09
C ALA A 218 -5.42 -33.39 -2.71
N GLN A 219 -5.16 -32.24 -2.06
CA GLN A 219 -5.42 -32.21 -0.64
C GLN A 219 -6.87 -32.63 -0.56
N LYS A 220 -7.09 -33.87 -0.10
CA LYS A 220 -8.29 -34.19 0.64
C LYS A 220 -8.67 -32.92 1.37
N GLU A 221 -9.84 -32.37 1.05
CA GLU A 221 -10.74 -31.87 2.07
C GLU A 221 -10.83 -33.00 3.10
N ARG A 222 -9.81 -33.12 3.96
CA ARG A 222 -10.10 -33.29 5.36
C ARG A 222 -10.80 -31.99 5.63
N ASP A 223 -12.11 -32.06 5.72
CA ASP A 223 -12.90 -31.35 6.70
C ASP A 223 -11.95 -30.87 7.83
N VAL A 224 -11.34 -29.70 7.62
CA VAL A 224 -10.55 -29.06 8.66
C VAL A 224 -11.65 -28.42 9.46
N SER A 225 -12.20 -29.21 10.38
CA SER A 225 -12.95 -28.71 11.53
C SER A 225 -12.34 -27.36 11.89
N GLU A 226 -13.10 -26.28 11.74
CA GLU A 226 -12.70 -24.90 12.02
C GLU A 226 -11.56 -24.87 13.02
N ALA A 227 -10.33 -24.67 12.51
CA ALA A 227 -9.18 -24.62 13.37
C ALA A 227 -9.33 -23.34 14.19
N ASP A 228 -9.76 -23.53 15.43
CA ASP A 228 -10.06 -22.48 16.38
C ASP A 228 -8.96 -21.40 16.34
N PRO A 229 -9.30 -20.13 16.02
CA PRO A 229 -8.32 -19.06 15.87
C PRO A 229 -7.53 -18.77 17.15
N THR A 230 -7.98 -19.29 18.29
CA THR A 230 -7.29 -19.14 19.58
C THR A 230 -6.20 -20.20 19.84
N SER A 231 -6.06 -21.22 18.97
CA SER A 231 -5.15 -22.35 19.18
C SER A 231 -3.65 -22.04 19.13
N ASN A 232 -3.23 -20.93 18.51
CA ASN A 232 -1.81 -20.54 18.36
C ASN A 232 -1.38 -19.40 19.31
N LEU A 233 -2.16 -19.10 20.34
CA LEU A 233 -1.79 -18.05 21.30
C LEU A 233 -0.90 -18.61 22.40
N THR A 234 0.14 -17.86 22.75
CA THR A 234 1.05 -18.17 23.86
C THR A 234 0.41 -18.01 25.24
N PHE A 235 -0.84 -17.53 25.28
CA PHE A 235 -1.67 -17.42 26.46
C PHE A 235 -3.08 -17.92 26.13
N ASN A 236 -3.73 -18.55 27.10
CA ASN A 236 -5.02 -19.19 26.90
C ASN A 236 -6.15 -18.15 26.94
N LEU A 237 -6.87 -17.98 25.82
CA LEU A 237 -8.08 -17.14 25.76
C LEU A 237 -9.34 -17.86 26.23
N ARG A 238 -9.30 -19.20 26.31
CA ARG A 238 -10.44 -20.01 26.75
C ARG A 238 -10.38 -20.18 28.26
N LEU A 239 -11.41 -19.74 28.95
CA LEU A 239 -11.57 -20.03 30.37
C LEU A 239 -11.78 -21.54 30.55
N SER A 240 -11.10 -22.15 31.50
CA SER A 240 -11.43 -23.50 31.93
C SER A 240 -12.83 -23.52 32.56
N GLU A 241 -13.46 -24.69 32.65
CA GLU A 241 -14.79 -24.81 33.27
C GLU A 241 -14.77 -24.37 34.75
N GLU A 242 -13.63 -24.53 35.42
CA GLU A 242 -13.40 -24.06 36.79
C GLU A 242 -13.31 -22.53 36.85
N GLU A 243 -12.55 -21.90 35.94
CA GLU A 243 -12.42 -20.44 35.84
C GLU A 243 -13.74 -19.78 35.42
N ARG A 244 -14.50 -20.42 34.53
CA ARG A 244 -15.84 -19.96 34.11
C ARG A 244 -16.81 -19.95 35.29
N LYS A 245 -16.84 -21.04 36.07
CA LYS A 245 -17.64 -21.12 37.31
C LYS A 245 -17.19 -20.10 38.35
N ALA A 246 -15.88 -19.89 38.50
CA ALA A 246 -15.34 -18.88 39.39
C ALA A 246 -15.78 -17.49 38.96
N LYS A 247 -15.61 -17.12 37.68
CA LYS A 247 -16.03 -15.83 37.12
C LYS A 247 -17.53 -15.58 37.31
N GLN A 248 -18.38 -16.59 37.08
CA GLN A 248 -19.82 -16.47 37.30
C GLN A 248 -20.20 -16.28 38.77
N LYS A 249 -19.38 -16.76 39.70
CA LYS A 249 -19.59 -16.63 41.15
C LYS A 249 -19.03 -15.32 41.72
N VAL A 250 -18.20 -14.59 40.96
CA VAL A 250 -17.69 -13.28 41.39
C VAL A 250 -18.83 -12.28 41.38
N ALA A 251 -19.18 -11.79 42.56
CA ALA A 251 -20.14 -10.70 42.70
C ALA A 251 -19.54 -9.40 42.16
N LEU A 252 -20.14 -8.87 41.09
CA LEU A 252 -19.71 -7.61 40.49
C LEU A 252 -20.04 -6.45 41.45
N PRO A 253 -19.07 -5.59 41.82
CA PRO A 253 -19.24 -4.58 42.87
C PRO A 253 -20.37 -3.57 42.62
N PHE A 254 -20.75 -3.35 41.35
CA PHE A 254 -21.73 -2.33 40.93
C PHE A 254 -22.95 -2.90 40.21
N VAL A 255 -23.07 -4.23 40.07
CA VAL A 255 -24.25 -4.87 39.51
C VAL A 255 -25.13 -5.37 40.65
N PHE A 256 -26.08 -4.53 41.05
CA PHE A 256 -27.06 -4.90 42.05
C PHE A 256 -28.09 -5.88 41.48
N SER A 257 -28.51 -6.87 42.27
CA SER A 257 -29.65 -7.74 41.92
C SER A 257 -30.91 -6.90 41.72
N GLN A 258 -31.88 -7.43 40.99
CA GLN A 258 -33.13 -6.72 40.73
C GLN A 258 -33.86 -6.36 42.05
N GLU A 259 -33.77 -7.22 43.09
CA GLU A 259 -34.31 -6.89 44.41
C GLU A 259 -33.52 -5.76 45.09
N LYS A 260 -32.19 -5.72 44.95
CA LYS A 260 -31.36 -4.67 45.55
C LYS A 260 -31.47 -3.34 44.81
N LYS A 261 -31.59 -3.35 43.48
CA LYS A 261 -31.93 -2.17 42.66
C LYS A 261 -33.28 -1.61 43.07
N SER A 262 -34.30 -2.46 43.14
CA SER A 262 -35.65 -2.04 43.53
C SER A 262 -35.71 -1.57 44.99
N ALA A 263 -34.89 -2.11 45.90
CA ALA A 263 -34.76 -1.63 47.27
C ALA A 263 -34.07 -0.25 47.37
N LEU A 264 -33.00 -0.01 46.61
CA LEU A 264 -32.30 1.28 46.55
C LEU A 264 -33.12 2.37 45.84
N LEU A 265 -33.94 1.99 44.88
CA LEU A 265 -34.83 2.88 44.14
C LEU A 265 -36.20 3.08 44.84
N LYS A 266 -36.43 2.49 46.02
CA LYS A 266 -37.65 2.81 46.78
C LYS A 266 -37.56 4.26 47.26
N PRO A 267 -38.57 5.10 46.97
CA PRO A 267 -38.60 6.45 47.49
C PRO A 267 -38.72 6.39 49.02
N THR A 268 -37.63 6.75 49.69
CA THR A 268 -37.67 7.06 51.13
C THR A 268 -38.38 8.41 51.28
N PRO A 269 -39.25 8.62 52.29
CA PRO A 269 -39.91 9.91 52.49
C PRO A 269 -38.86 11.02 52.61
N GLY A 270 -38.82 11.94 51.63
CA GLY A 270 -37.82 13.03 51.56
C GLY A 270 -36.72 12.89 50.51
N SER A 271 -36.71 11.83 49.68
CA SER A 271 -35.76 11.72 48.55
C SER A 271 -36.15 12.62 47.37
N GLY A 272 -35.23 13.47 46.92
CA GLY A 272 -35.44 14.41 45.81
C GLY A 272 -35.70 13.69 44.49
N ARG A 273 -36.71 14.16 43.75
CA ARG A 273 -37.06 13.64 42.43
C ARG A 273 -36.14 14.30 41.39
N ILE A 274 -35.19 13.55 40.83
CA ILE A 274 -34.42 14.02 39.67
C ILE A 274 -35.33 13.89 38.45
N VAL A 275 -35.73 15.02 37.88
CA VAL A 275 -36.50 15.09 36.64
C VAL A 275 -35.52 15.48 35.55
N TYR A 276 -35.33 14.59 34.59
CA TYR A 276 -34.56 14.88 33.39
C TYR A 276 -35.53 15.46 32.34
N GLU A 277 -35.24 16.67 31.87
CA GLU A 277 -35.89 17.27 30.71
C GLU A 277 -34.91 17.15 29.54
N PRO A 278 -35.23 16.40 28.48
CA PRO A 278 -34.38 16.31 27.29
C PRO A 278 -34.23 17.69 26.67
N ASP A 279 -33.00 18.12 26.42
CA ASP A 279 -32.73 19.34 25.68
C ASP A 279 -32.67 19.08 24.17
N ALA A 280 -32.66 20.16 23.37
CA ALA A 280 -32.70 20.05 21.91
C ALA A 280 -31.41 19.50 21.27
N ASN A 281 -30.36 19.27 22.08
CA ASN A 281 -29.07 18.70 21.71
C ASN A 281 -28.90 17.27 22.26
N ASP A 282 -29.93 16.72 22.91
CA ASP A 282 -29.97 15.35 23.38
C ASP A 282 -30.30 14.45 22.19
N ASP A 283 -29.31 14.33 21.30
CA ASP A 283 -29.35 13.50 20.10
C ASP A 283 -29.50 12.04 20.56
N PHE A 284 -30.70 11.49 20.47
CA PHE A 284 -30.87 10.05 20.42
C PHE A 284 -30.16 9.59 19.14
N ASP A 285 -28.96 9.05 19.30
CA ASP A 285 -28.27 8.37 18.22
C ASP A 285 -29.06 7.10 17.88
N GLU A 286 -29.90 7.19 16.86
CA GLU A 286 -30.61 6.02 16.31
C GLU A 286 -29.66 5.00 15.66
N GLU A 287 -28.36 5.29 15.62
CA GLU A 287 -27.33 4.40 15.09
C GLU A 287 -26.79 3.54 16.23
N ASP A 288 -27.58 2.55 16.65
CA ASP A 288 -27.13 1.51 17.60
C ASP A 288 -25.93 0.78 16.96
N PRO A 289 -24.71 0.96 17.46
CA PRO A 289 -23.51 0.37 16.86
C PRO A 289 -23.43 -1.15 17.06
N ASP A 290 -24.40 -1.74 17.77
CA ASP A 290 -24.53 -3.19 17.94
C ASP A 290 -25.58 -3.82 16.98
N ASP A 291 -26.30 -3.03 16.18
CA ASP A 291 -27.38 -3.51 15.28
C ASP A 291 -26.84 -4.26 14.03
N ASP A 292 -25.52 -4.23 13.80
CA ASP A 292 -24.81 -5.02 12.79
C ASP A 292 -24.04 -6.22 13.38
N LEU A 293 -24.18 -6.49 14.68
CA LEU A 293 -23.55 -7.62 15.37
C LEU A 293 -24.48 -8.84 15.36
N ASP A 294 -24.31 -9.70 14.35
CA ASP A 294 -24.84 -11.08 14.37
C ASP A 294 -24.05 -11.93 15.38
N VAL A 295 -24.46 -11.94 16.66
CA VAL A 295 -23.98 -12.84 17.73
C VAL A 295 -24.86 -14.06 17.95
#